data_AF-A0A7U9NIR3-F1
#
_entry.id   AF-A0A7U9NIR3-F1
#
_cell.length_a   1.000
_cell.length_b   1.000
_cell.length_c   1.000
_cell.angle_alpha   90.00
_cell.angle_beta   90.00
_cell.angle_gamma   90.00
#
_symmetry.space_group_name_H-M   'P 1'
#
loop_
_entity.id
_entity.type
_entity.pdbx_description
1 polymer ?
#
loop_
_entity_poly.entity_id
_entity_poly.type
_entity_poly.pdbx_seq_one_letter_code
_entity_poly.pdbx_strand_id
1 'polypeptide(L)'
;MLKEKMEQLGIRQALEELGYGYDEIFGGLSRELMEVYASYSWQKITCMKDGIRSHYVIHAVPSEELLKDHPWEEWFFQDNKPHHHVLFTTKQDCCDKEIFIPKDDKEHPAKICGRDWYYYEDENSLPYLAQK
;
A
#
# COMPACT_ATOMS: atom_id res chain seq x y z
N MET A 1 -12.06 13.78 3.31
CA MET A 1 -11.68 12.78 4.32
C MET A 1 -10.39 12.04 3.97
N LEU A 2 -10.34 11.15 2.96
CA LEU A 2 -9.09 10.47 2.56
C LEU A 2 -8.02 11.44 2.04
N LYS A 3 -8.37 12.28 1.05
CA LYS A 3 -7.46 13.30 0.47
C LYS A 3 -6.86 14.19 1.55
N GLU A 4 -7.71 14.77 2.40
CA GLU A 4 -7.31 15.63 3.52
C GLU A 4 -6.40 14.89 4.52
N LYS A 5 -6.72 13.63 4.86
CA LYS A 5 -5.88 12.80 5.73
C LYS A 5 -4.49 12.59 5.11
N MET A 6 -4.43 12.21 3.84
CA MET A 6 -3.17 12.01 3.14
C MET A 6 -2.35 13.29 3.00
N GLU A 7 -3.01 14.42 2.79
CA GLU A 7 -2.35 15.74 2.78
C GLU A 7 -1.74 16.05 4.14
N GLN A 8 -2.49 15.89 5.23
CA GLN A 8 -2.01 16.11 6.59
C GLN A 8 -0.82 15.20 6.95
N LEU A 9 -0.80 13.98 6.42
CA LEU A 9 0.28 13.01 6.62
C LEU A 9 1.45 13.18 5.63
N GLY A 10 1.35 14.10 4.66
CA GLY A 10 2.34 14.27 3.59
C GLY A 10 2.40 13.12 2.58
N ILE A 11 1.45 12.18 2.64
CA ILE A 11 1.36 11.00 1.77
C ILE A 11 0.97 11.41 0.35
N ARG A 12 0.06 12.38 0.21
CA ARG A 12 -0.36 12.88 -1.10
C ARG A 12 0.84 13.44 -1.87
N GLN A 13 1.62 14.31 -1.22
CA GLN A 13 2.82 14.88 -1.83
C GLN A 13 3.84 13.78 -2.19
N ALA A 14 4.03 12.79 -1.31
CA ALA A 14 4.96 11.70 -1.58
C ALA A 14 4.53 10.80 -2.76
N LEU A 15 3.23 10.56 -2.93
CA LEU A 15 2.71 9.89 -4.14
C LEU A 15 3.03 10.71 -5.39
N GLU A 16 2.74 12.01 -5.37
CA GLU A 16 3.01 12.92 -6.49
C GLU A 16 4.52 12.97 -6.82
N GLU A 17 5.40 13.01 -5.81
CA GLU A 17 6.87 12.96 -5.98
C GLU A 17 7.37 11.65 -6.60
N LEU A 18 6.71 10.51 -6.30
CA LEU A 18 7.02 9.24 -6.95
C LEU A 18 6.55 9.21 -8.40
N GLY A 19 5.58 10.04 -8.78
CA GLY A 19 4.97 10.05 -10.11
C GLY A 19 3.56 9.46 -10.15
N TYR A 20 2.92 9.29 -9.00
CA TYR A 20 1.53 8.86 -8.88
C TYR A 20 0.60 10.07 -8.72
N GLY A 21 -0.40 10.20 -9.60
CA GLY A 21 -1.46 11.19 -9.44
C GLY A 21 -2.51 10.73 -8.43
N TYR A 22 -2.76 11.51 -7.36
CA TYR A 22 -3.79 11.16 -6.36
C TYR A 22 -5.16 10.93 -7.01
N ASP A 23 -5.58 11.84 -7.90
CA ASP A 23 -6.91 11.75 -8.52
C ASP A 23 -6.98 10.60 -9.54
N GLU A 24 -5.84 10.16 -10.10
CA GLU A 24 -5.77 8.99 -11.00
C GLU A 24 -5.95 7.67 -10.23
N ILE A 25 -5.35 7.56 -9.04
CA ILE A 25 -5.43 6.35 -8.20
C ILE A 25 -6.74 6.31 -7.40
N PHE A 26 -7.07 7.41 -6.72
CA PHE A 26 -8.12 7.44 -5.71
C PHE A 26 -9.38 8.19 -6.14
N GLY A 27 -9.36 8.87 -7.29
CA GLY A 27 -10.49 9.71 -7.74
C GLY A 27 -11.75 8.92 -8.13
N GLY A 28 -11.60 7.64 -8.48
CA GLY A 28 -12.72 6.74 -8.80
C GLY A 28 -13.39 6.09 -7.58
N LEU A 29 -12.90 6.31 -6.36
CA LEU A 29 -13.46 5.66 -5.17
C LEU A 29 -14.85 6.19 -4.84
N SER A 30 -15.76 5.28 -4.48
CA SER A 30 -17.04 5.67 -3.86
C SER A 30 -16.78 6.35 -2.50
N ARG A 31 -17.80 7.03 -1.98
CA ARG A 31 -17.69 7.65 -0.65
C ARG A 31 -17.43 6.61 0.44
N GLU A 32 -18.10 5.45 0.39
CA GLU A 32 -17.89 4.38 1.35
C GLU A 32 -16.45 3.86 1.29
N LEU A 33 -15.90 3.64 0.09
CA LEU A 33 -14.52 3.17 -0.06
C LEU A 33 -13.51 4.23 0.39
N MET A 34 -13.77 5.52 0.13
CA MET A 34 -12.95 6.59 0.68
C MET A 34 -12.92 6.59 2.20
N GLU A 35 -14.04 6.29 2.87
CA GLU A 35 -14.11 6.16 4.33
C GLU A 35 -13.31 4.95 4.82
N VAL A 36 -13.42 3.82 4.14
CA VAL A 36 -12.63 2.61 4.43
C VAL A 36 -11.14 2.90 4.32
N TYR A 37 -10.66 3.43 3.19
CA TYR A 37 -9.24 3.78 3.03
C TYR A 37 -8.80 4.90 3.97
N ALA A 38 -9.69 5.83 4.33
CA ALA A 38 -9.39 6.85 5.32
C ALA A 38 -9.22 6.25 6.74
N SER A 39 -9.76 5.08 7.02
CA SER A 39 -9.52 4.36 8.28
C SER A 39 -8.14 3.71 8.36
N TYR A 40 -7.50 3.43 7.21
CA TYR A 40 -6.19 2.78 7.18
C TYR A 40 -5.09 3.67 7.76
N SER A 41 -4.05 3.03 8.25
CA SER A 41 -2.79 3.67 8.63
C SER A 41 -1.94 3.88 7.40
N TRP A 42 -1.89 5.13 6.91
CA TRP A 42 -1.05 5.53 5.79
C TRP A 42 0.34 5.93 6.27
N GLN A 43 1.38 5.37 5.66
CA GLN A 43 2.76 5.57 6.07
C GLN A 43 3.70 5.68 4.87
N LYS A 44 4.68 6.58 4.96
CA LYS A 44 5.84 6.63 4.08
C LYS A 44 7.02 6.03 4.83
N ILE A 45 7.59 4.93 4.35
CA ILE A 45 8.70 4.25 5.02
C ILE A 45 9.89 4.19 4.09
N THR A 46 11.08 4.50 4.64
CA THR A 46 12.34 4.41 3.90
C THR A 46 12.63 2.98 3.51
N CYS A 47 12.98 2.77 2.24
CA CYS A 47 13.39 1.48 1.69
C CYS A 47 14.65 1.70 0.85
N MET A 48 15.73 1.04 1.22
CA MET A 48 17.06 1.22 0.62
C MET A 48 17.39 0.15 -0.42
N LYS A 49 16.40 -0.67 -0.80
CA LYS A 49 16.56 -1.64 -1.89
C LYS A 49 16.95 -0.93 -3.19
N ASP A 50 17.84 -1.58 -3.94
CA ASP A 50 18.33 -1.05 -5.21
C ASP A 50 17.18 -0.82 -6.19
N GLY A 51 17.26 0.31 -6.91
CA GLY A 51 16.26 0.71 -7.91
C GLY A 51 15.03 1.41 -7.35
N ILE A 52 14.80 1.42 -6.02
CA ILE A 52 13.66 2.13 -5.42
C ILE A 52 13.81 3.64 -5.58
N ARG A 53 12.89 4.25 -6.32
CA ARG A 53 12.84 5.70 -6.52
C ARG A 53 12.60 6.40 -5.19
N SER A 54 13.35 7.49 -4.96
CA SER A 54 13.23 8.32 -3.76
C SER A 54 13.46 7.60 -2.42
N HIS A 55 13.91 6.34 -2.45
CA HIS A 55 14.20 5.50 -1.28
C HIS A 55 13.05 5.38 -0.28
N TYR A 56 11.79 5.31 -0.75
CA TYR A 56 10.65 5.02 0.11
C TYR A 56 9.53 4.28 -0.60
N VAL A 57 8.71 3.61 0.21
CA VAL A 57 7.46 2.95 -0.18
C VAL A 57 6.30 3.61 0.59
N ILE A 58 5.17 3.76 -0.09
CA ILE A 58 3.92 4.25 0.50
C ILE A 58 3.07 3.05 0.87
N HIS A 59 2.68 2.94 2.13
CA HIS A 59 1.89 1.83 2.64
C HIS A 59 0.51 2.30 3.07
N ALA A 60 -0.51 1.51 2.75
CA ALA A 60 -1.84 1.59 3.34
C ALA A 60 -2.12 0.33 4.15
N VAL A 61 -2.07 0.44 5.49
CA VAL A 61 -2.19 -0.70 6.39
C VAL A 61 -3.56 -0.68 7.07
N PRO A 62 -4.43 -1.70 6.87
CA PRO A 62 -5.66 -1.84 7.64
C PRO A 62 -5.40 -1.97 9.14
N SER A 63 -6.45 -1.80 9.96
CA SER A 63 -6.37 -2.19 11.37
C SER A 63 -6.24 -3.72 11.49
N GLU A 64 -5.73 -4.21 12.62
CA GLU A 64 -5.57 -5.66 12.85
C GLU A 64 -6.90 -6.43 12.68
N GLU A 65 -8.01 -5.81 13.08
CA GLU A 65 -9.36 -6.37 12.92
C GLU A 65 -9.77 -6.51 11.45
N LEU A 66 -9.28 -5.62 10.57
CA LEU A 66 -9.59 -5.62 9.14
C LEU A 66 -8.62 -6.46 8.31
N LEU A 67 -7.41 -6.76 8.79
CA LEU A 67 -6.38 -7.51 8.05
C LEU A 67 -6.79 -8.91 7.55
N LYS A 68 -7.88 -9.44 8.08
CA LYS A 68 -8.46 -10.70 7.61
C LYS A 68 -9.15 -10.55 6.25
N ASP A 69 -9.83 -9.43 6.04
CA ASP A 69 -10.73 -9.21 4.90
C ASP A 69 -10.23 -8.10 3.96
N HIS A 70 -9.28 -7.28 4.44
CA HIS A 70 -8.72 -6.13 3.74
C HIS A 70 -7.21 -6.31 3.54
N PRO A 71 -6.68 -6.03 2.34
CA PRO A 71 -5.25 -6.15 2.10
C PRO A 71 -4.47 -4.99 2.71
N TRP A 72 -3.22 -5.27 3.03
CA TRP A 72 -2.18 -4.25 3.09
C TRP A 72 -1.71 -3.97 1.66
N GLU A 73 -1.58 -2.70 1.31
CA GLU A 73 -1.15 -2.27 -0.03
C GLU A 73 0.11 -1.41 0.02
N GLU A 74 0.95 -1.54 -1.01
CA GLU A 74 2.21 -0.81 -1.18
C GLU A 74 2.31 -0.15 -2.55
N TRP A 75 2.61 1.14 -2.60
CA TRP A 75 2.91 1.87 -3.84
C TRP A 75 4.35 2.36 -3.82
N PHE A 76 5.08 2.01 -4.87
CA PHE A 76 6.46 2.47 -5.07
C PHE A 76 6.84 2.47 -6.54
N PHE A 77 8.03 2.98 -6.84
CA PHE A 77 8.64 2.83 -8.15
C PHE A 77 9.97 2.10 -8.00
N GLN A 78 10.21 1.11 -8.84
CA GLN A 78 11.48 0.40 -8.94
C GLN A 78 11.94 0.40 -10.39
N ASP A 79 13.20 0.76 -10.64
CA ASP A 79 13.77 0.85 -12.00
C ASP A 79 12.90 1.67 -12.97
N ASN A 80 12.33 2.77 -12.44
CA ASN A 80 11.42 3.69 -13.11
C ASN A 80 10.06 3.11 -13.55
N LYS A 81 9.68 1.94 -13.08
CA LYS A 81 8.35 1.37 -13.28
C LYS A 81 7.48 1.52 -12.02
N PRO A 82 6.18 1.79 -12.15
CA PRO A 82 5.27 1.75 -11.02
C PRO A 82 5.08 0.30 -10.58
N HIS A 83 5.08 0.09 -9.27
CA HIS A 83 4.75 -1.18 -8.64
C HIS A 83 3.68 -0.95 -7.59
N HIS A 84 2.68 -1.83 -7.58
CA HIS A 84 1.63 -1.88 -6.59
C HIS A 84 1.51 -3.31 -6.07
N HIS A 85 1.86 -3.54 -4.80
CA HIS A 85 1.67 -4.84 -4.17
C HIS A 85 0.39 -4.85 -3.35
N VAL A 86 -0.38 -5.93 -3.49
CA VAL A 86 -1.59 -6.18 -2.70
C VAL A 86 -1.38 -7.45 -1.88
N LEU A 87 -1.28 -7.29 -0.57
CA LEU A 87 -0.82 -8.34 0.36
C LEU A 87 -1.94 -8.76 1.33
N PHE A 88 -2.12 -10.07 1.49
CA PHE A 88 -3.11 -10.69 2.35
C PHE A 88 -2.46 -11.59 3.40
N THR A 89 -3.10 -11.69 4.57
CA THR A 89 -2.69 -12.62 5.65
C THR A 89 -3.08 -14.08 5.37
N THR A 90 -3.95 -14.31 4.38
CA THR A 90 -4.36 -15.64 3.92
C THR A 90 -4.29 -15.69 2.41
N LYS A 91 -3.82 -16.82 1.86
CA LYS A 91 -3.65 -16.99 0.42
C LYS A 91 -4.99 -16.87 -0.31
N GLN A 92 -5.07 -15.93 -1.25
CA GLN A 92 -6.19 -15.76 -2.17
C GLN A 92 -5.86 -16.42 -3.52
N ASP A 93 -6.87 -16.69 -4.35
CA ASP A 93 -6.67 -17.28 -5.69
C ASP A 93 -5.82 -16.40 -6.62
N CYS A 94 -5.85 -15.07 -6.41
CA CYS A 94 -5.03 -14.13 -7.19
C CYS A 94 -3.57 -14.07 -6.74
N CYS A 95 -3.21 -14.61 -5.57
CA CYS A 95 -1.86 -14.51 -5.03
C CYS A 95 -0.92 -15.53 -5.69
N ASP A 96 0.14 -15.04 -6.32
CA ASP A 96 1.17 -15.83 -6.98
C ASP A 96 2.51 -15.84 -6.23
N LYS A 97 2.67 -14.95 -5.23
CA LYS A 97 3.88 -14.82 -4.41
C LYS A 97 3.57 -14.94 -2.92
N GLU A 98 4.60 -15.28 -2.15
CA GLU A 98 4.55 -15.40 -0.69
C GLU A 98 5.84 -14.82 -0.10
N ILE A 99 5.73 -14.13 1.04
CA ILE A 99 6.87 -13.55 1.74
C ILE A 99 6.63 -13.56 3.25
N PHE A 100 7.64 -13.99 4.01
CA PHE A 100 7.70 -13.76 5.45
C PHE A 100 8.39 -12.43 5.72
N ILE A 101 7.75 -11.53 6.48
CA ILE A 101 8.39 -10.28 6.92
C ILE A 101 8.95 -10.47 8.34
N PRO A 102 10.28 -10.38 8.55
CA PRO A 102 10.88 -10.55 9.87
C PRO A 102 10.38 -9.55 10.90
N LYS A 103 10.36 -9.93 12.17
CA LYS A 103 9.87 -9.07 13.26
C LYS A 103 10.72 -7.81 13.47
N ASP A 104 12.00 -7.87 13.12
CA ASP A 104 12.98 -6.79 13.23
C ASP A 104 13.17 -6.00 11.93
N ASP A 105 12.33 -6.25 10.91
CA ASP A 105 12.29 -5.48 9.68
C ASP A 105 12.02 -3.99 9.97
N LYS A 106 12.75 -3.12 9.28
CA LYS A 106 12.69 -1.65 9.43
C LYS A 106 12.26 -0.94 8.16
N GLU A 107 12.07 -1.66 7.06
CA GLU A 107 11.65 -1.13 5.76
C GLU A 107 10.14 -1.27 5.54
N HIS A 108 9.42 -1.90 6.48
CA HIS A 108 7.97 -2.03 6.47
C HIS A 108 7.32 -1.57 7.78
N PRO A 109 5.99 -1.35 7.80
CA PRO A 109 5.26 -0.98 9.01
C PRO A 109 5.41 -2.04 10.13
N ALA A 110 5.79 -1.64 11.33
CA ALA A 110 6.00 -2.59 12.44
C ALA A 110 4.81 -3.53 12.73
N LYS A 111 3.57 -3.12 12.39
CA LYS A 111 2.35 -3.92 12.57
C LYS A 111 2.26 -5.12 11.62
N ILE A 112 2.90 -5.05 10.44
CA ILE A 112 2.86 -6.11 9.44
C ILE A 112 4.00 -7.13 9.62
N CYS A 113 5.00 -6.80 10.44
CA CYS A 113 6.16 -7.64 10.69
C CYS A 113 5.82 -8.89 11.54
N GLY A 114 6.64 -9.94 11.40
CA GLY A 114 6.55 -11.18 12.17
C GLY A 114 5.48 -12.16 11.68
N ARG A 115 5.05 -12.06 10.42
CA ARG A 115 4.04 -12.95 9.82
C ARG A 115 4.28 -13.14 8.32
N ASP A 116 3.66 -14.20 7.79
CA ASP A 116 3.61 -14.47 6.35
C ASP A 116 2.56 -13.63 5.64
N TRP A 117 2.87 -13.24 4.41
CA TRP A 117 2.00 -12.50 3.51
C TRP A 117 1.96 -13.19 2.15
N TYR A 118 0.77 -13.27 1.59
CA TYR A 118 0.53 -13.75 0.23
C TYR A 118 0.15 -12.56 -0.62
N TYR A 119 0.79 -12.39 -1.77
CA TYR A 119 0.59 -11.18 -2.55
C TYR A 119 0.65 -11.44 -4.05
N TYR A 120 0.17 -10.45 -4.77
CA TYR A 120 0.35 -10.31 -6.20
C TYR A 120 0.75 -8.87 -6.53
N GLU A 121 1.23 -8.68 -7.75
CA GLU A 121 1.58 -7.38 -8.28
C GLU A 121 0.43 -6.86 -9.16
N ASP A 122 -0.19 -5.76 -8.75
CA ASP A 122 -1.30 -5.13 -9.45
C ASP A 122 -0.77 -4.19 -10.54
N GLU A 123 -1.21 -4.42 -11.79
CA GLU A 123 -0.70 -3.68 -12.95
C GLU A 123 -1.28 -2.26 -13.06
N ASN A 124 -2.40 -2.00 -12.41
CA ASN A 124 -3.17 -0.75 -12.59
C ASN A 124 -2.84 0.31 -11.53
N SER A 125 -2.14 -0.08 -10.45
CA SER A 125 -1.87 0.73 -9.26
C SER A 125 -3.12 1.26 -8.56
N LEU A 126 -4.29 0.67 -8.86
CA LEU A 126 -5.57 1.10 -8.30
C LEU A 126 -5.83 0.38 -6.98
N PRO A 127 -6.43 1.05 -5.99
CA PRO A 127 -6.69 0.43 -4.70
C PRO A 127 -7.57 -0.82 -4.86
N TYR A 128 -7.18 -1.93 -4.25
CA TYR A 128 -7.78 -3.26 -4.45
C TYR A 128 -9.31 -3.26 -4.32
N LEU A 129 -9.83 -2.60 -3.28
CA LEU A 129 -11.28 -2.54 -3.02
C LEU A 129 -12.06 -1.73 -4.08
N ALA A 130 -11.39 -0.95 -4.93
CA ALA A 130 -12.01 -0.26 -6.06
C ALA A 130 -12.25 -1.17 -7.27
N GLN A 131 -11.59 -2.33 -7.29
CA GLN A 131 -11.60 -3.28 -8.42
C GLN A 131 -12.64 -4.40 -8.26
N LYS A 132 -13.39 -4.40 -7.15
CA LYS A 132 -14.44 -5.39 -6.84
C LYS A 132 -15.82 -4.97 -7.32
#